data_AF-A0A940PK06-F1
#
_entry.id   AF-A0A940PK06-F1
#
_cell.length_a   1.000
_cell.length_b   1.000
_cell.length_c   1.000
_cell.angle_alpha   90.00
_cell.angle_beta   90.00
_cell.angle_gamma   90.00
#
_symmetry.space_group_name_H-M   'P 1'
#
loop_
_entity.id
_entity.type
_entity.pdbx_description
1 polymer ?
#
loop_
_entity_poly.entity_id
_entity_poly.type
_entity_poly.pdbx_seq_one_letter_code
_entity_poly.pdbx_strand_id
1 'polypeptide(L)'
;MLHAMIRPVEEFKTEVKGEGLEEIYERLEEARPEGFDLILAPVAMAKGETAITAVGSFAKRDGLRVIEADNMVALRALLPEGWQMLNVYKD
;
A
#
# COMPACT_ATOMS: atom_id res chain seq x y z
N MET A 1 -30.38 2.30 2.21
CA MET A 1 -29.09 2.30 2.93
C MET A 1 -27.97 2.37 1.91
N LEU A 2 -26.90 3.10 2.20
CA LEU A 2 -25.66 3.04 1.42
C LEU A 2 -24.62 2.24 2.21
N HIS A 3 -23.83 1.46 1.50
CA HIS A 3 -22.69 0.73 2.04
C HIS A 3 -21.40 1.24 1.39
N ALA A 4 -20.35 1.40 2.18
CA ALA A 4 -19.05 1.80 1.68
C ALA A 4 -17.96 0.83 2.14
N MET A 5 -17.19 0.33 1.17
CA MET A 5 -15.97 -0.42 1.46
C MET A 5 -14.84 0.57 1.74
N ILE A 6 -14.19 0.41 2.90
CA ILE A 6 -13.11 1.27 3.36
C ILE A 6 -11.89 0.44 3.75
N ARG A 7 -10.70 1.05 3.71
CA ARG A 7 -9.44 0.45 4.21
C ARG A 7 -8.50 1.51 4.78
N PRO A 8 -7.54 1.16 5.64
CA PRO A 8 -6.49 2.09 6.06
C PRO A 8 -5.63 2.54 4.88
N VAL A 9 -5.08 3.75 4.99
CA VAL A 9 -4.09 4.33 4.09
C VAL A 9 -2.79 4.47 4.86
N GLU A 10 -1.95 3.45 4.71
CA GLU A 10 -0.62 3.44 5.30
C GLU A 10 0.39 3.13 4.20
N GLU A 11 1.50 3.85 4.24
CA GLU A 11 2.64 3.63 3.34
C GLU A 11 3.89 3.29 4.16
N PHE A 12 4.67 2.37 3.64
CA PHE A 12 5.96 1.97 4.19
C PHE A 12 7.01 2.02 3.09
N LYS A 13 8.22 2.49 3.41
CA LYS A 13 9.33 2.53 2.45
C LYS A 13 10.56 1.88 3.05
N THR A 14 11.28 1.15 2.22
CA THR A 14 12.56 0.56 2.58
C THR A 14 13.53 0.63 1.40
N GLU A 15 14.82 0.70 1.70
CA GLU A 15 15.87 0.63 0.70
C GLU A 15 16.54 -0.75 0.78
N VAL A 16 16.75 -1.38 -0.37
CA VAL A 16 17.48 -2.64 -0.49
C VAL A 16 18.56 -2.52 -1.56
N LYS A 17 19.61 -3.33 -1.44
CA LYS A 17 20.68 -3.46 -2.44
C LYS A 17 20.73 -4.90 -2.93
N GLY A 18 21.19 -5.15 -4.15
CA GLY A 18 21.36 -6.50 -4.70
C GLY A 18 22.16 -6.48 -6.00
N GLU A 19 22.70 -7.62 -6.41
CA GLU A 19 23.50 -7.82 -7.62
C GLU A 19 22.64 -8.02 -8.89
N GLY A 20 21.34 -7.78 -8.79
CA GLY A 20 20.41 -7.87 -9.90
C GLY A 20 18.96 -7.71 -9.46
N LEU A 21 18.05 -7.65 -10.43
CA LEU A 21 16.63 -7.43 -10.15
C LEU A 21 16.01 -8.57 -9.33
N GLU A 22 16.42 -9.82 -9.57
CA GLU A 22 15.92 -11.00 -8.84
C GLU A 22 16.20 -10.89 -7.33
N GLU A 23 17.45 -10.61 -6.96
CA GLU A 23 17.84 -10.43 -5.55
C GLU A 23 17.19 -9.19 -4.92
N ILE A 24 16.98 -8.11 -5.69
CA ILE A 24 16.20 -6.96 -5.23
C ILE A 24 14.75 -7.37 -4.92
N TYR A 25 14.12 -8.17 -5.78
CA TYR A 25 12.75 -8.65 -5.55
C TYR A 25 12.68 -9.51 -4.29
N GLU A 26 13.60 -10.46 -4.11
CA GLU A 26 13.67 -11.29 -2.90
C GLU A 26 13.80 -10.44 -1.64
N ARG A 27 14.71 -9.45 -1.63
CA ARG A 27 14.89 -8.58 -0.48
C ARG A 27 13.71 -7.66 -0.20
N LEU A 28 13.03 -7.17 -1.24
CA LEU A 28 11.81 -6.39 -1.06
C LEU A 28 10.67 -7.25 -0.51
N GLU A 29 10.58 -8.50 -0.95
CA GLU A 29 9.60 -9.46 -0.45
C GLU A 29 9.86 -9.83 1.01
N GLU A 30 11.11 -10.05 1.40
CA GLU A 30 11.52 -10.25 2.80
C GLU A 30 11.24 -9.02 3.68
N ALA A 31 11.43 -7.82 3.13
CA ALA A 31 11.19 -6.57 3.83
C ALA A 31 9.70 -6.17 3.87
N ARG A 32 8.82 -6.90 3.18
CA ARG A 32 7.40 -6.57 3.05
C ARG A 32 6.67 -6.82 4.37
N PRO A 33 6.08 -5.79 5.01
CA PRO A 33 5.27 -6.01 6.20
C PRO A 33 3.97 -6.74 5.86
N GLU A 34 3.40 -7.45 6.84
CA GLU A 34 2.15 -8.19 6.64
C GLU A 34 0.99 -7.28 6.19
N GLY A 35 0.27 -7.70 5.15
CA GLY A 35 -0.89 -6.98 4.60
C GLY A 35 -0.54 -5.75 3.75
N PHE A 36 0.75 -5.49 3.52
CA PHE A 36 1.22 -4.49 2.57
C PHE A 36 1.55 -5.13 1.22
N ASP A 37 1.30 -4.40 0.13
CA ASP A 37 1.76 -4.76 -1.21
C ASP A 37 2.81 -3.75 -1.68
N LEU A 38 3.82 -4.25 -2.41
CA LEU A 38 4.77 -3.39 -3.11
C LEU A 38 4.06 -2.66 -4.25
N ILE A 39 4.10 -1.33 -4.25
CA ILE A 39 3.43 -0.50 -5.27
C ILE A 39 4.42 0.18 -6.22
N LEU A 40 5.69 0.36 -5.81
CA LEU A 40 6.71 1.04 -6.59
C LEU A 40 8.10 0.68 -6.08
N ALA A 41 9.06 0.46 -6.97
CA ALA A 41 10.46 0.20 -6.62
C ALA A 41 11.42 0.79 -7.67
N PRO A 42 11.66 2.13 -7.69
CA PRO A 42 12.69 2.71 -8.53
C PRO A 42 14.06 2.12 -8.19
N VAL A 43 14.78 1.71 -9.24
CA VAL A 43 16.13 1.17 -9.15
C VAL A 43 17.13 2.24 -9.59
N ALA A 44 18.23 2.35 -8.87
CA ALA A 44 19.38 3.15 -9.22
C ALA A 44 20.65 2.30 -9.19
N MET A 45 21.59 2.62 -10.08
CA MET A 45 22.93 2.04 -10.09
C MET A 45 23.94 3.14 -9.80
N ALA A 46 24.77 2.96 -8.79
CA ALA A 46 25.87 3.88 -8.52
C ALA A 46 26.99 3.64 -9.53
N LYS A 47 27.63 4.73 -9.99
CA LYS A 47 28.71 4.64 -10.97
C LYS A 47 29.88 3.82 -10.39
N GLY A 48 30.23 2.73 -11.07
CA GLY A 48 31.34 1.87 -10.67
C GLY A 48 30.96 0.76 -9.70
N GLU A 49 29.69 0.64 -9.31
CA GLU A 49 29.16 -0.50 -8.58
C GLU A 49 28.46 -1.47 -9.52
N THR A 50 28.62 -2.76 -9.28
CA THR A 50 27.85 -3.82 -9.96
C THR A 50 26.48 -4.04 -9.31
N ALA A 51 26.36 -3.73 -8.02
CA ALA A 51 25.11 -3.79 -7.29
C ALA A 51 24.18 -2.64 -7.69
N ILE A 52 22.88 -2.95 -7.70
CA ILE A 52 21.80 -1.98 -7.82
C ILE A 52 21.15 -1.73 -6.45
N THR A 53 20.62 -0.53 -6.27
CA THR A 53 19.86 -0.13 -5.09
C THR A 53 18.42 0.13 -5.51
N ALA A 54 17.44 -0.28 -4.72
CA ALA A 54 16.04 -0.02 -4.96
C ALA A 54 15.35 0.56 -3.72
N VAL A 55 14.49 1.55 -3.92
CA VAL A 55 13.63 2.10 -2.87
C VAL A 55 12.23 1.51 -3.03
N GLY A 56 11.93 0.44 -2.30
CA GLY A 56 10.61 -0.18 -2.28
C GLY A 56 9.61 0.67 -1.50
N SER A 57 8.52 1.05 -2.15
CA SER A 57 7.36 1.69 -1.54
C SER A 57 6.21 0.70 -1.50
N PHE A 58 5.66 0.51 -0.31
CA PHE A 58 4.60 -0.43 0.00
C PHE A 58 3.36 0.32 0.49
N ALA A 59 2.18 -0.18 0.17
CA ALA A 59 0.92 0.36 0.67
C ALA A 59 0.10 -0.74 1.35
N LYS A 60 -0.55 -0.42 2.46
CA LYS A 60 -1.47 -1.33 3.17
C LYS A 60 -2.68 -1.63 2.27
N ARG A 61 -2.92 -2.92 2.01
CA ARG A 61 -4.03 -3.39 1.16
C ARG A 61 -5.03 -4.26 1.90
N ASP A 62 -4.68 -4.73 3.10
CA ASP A 62 -5.61 -5.45 3.98
C ASP A 62 -6.55 -4.49 4.73
N GLY A 63 -7.23 -5.01 5.77
CA GLY A 63 -8.01 -4.20 6.69
C GLY A 63 -9.33 -3.70 6.11
N LEU A 64 -9.83 -4.33 5.05
CA LEU A 64 -11.12 -4.00 4.43
C LEU A 64 -12.26 -4.12 5.44
N ARG A 65 -13.07 -3.06 5.52
CA ARG A 65 -14.29 -3.00 6.33
C ARG A 65 -15.42 -2.39 5.51
N VAL A 66 -16.65 -2.69 5.91
CA VAL A 66 -17.85 -2.03 5.38
C VAL A 66 -18.41 -1.12 6.47
N ILE A 67 -18.73 0.12 6.10
CA ILE A 67 -19.54 1.03 6.91
C ILE A 67 -20.85 1.32 6.18
N GLU A 68 -21.91 1.61 6.93
CA GLU A 68 -23.24 1.85 6.40
C GLU A 68 -23.83 3.16 6.93
N ALA A 69 -24.55 3.87 6.07
CA ALA A 69 -25.33 5.04 6.47
C ALA A 69 -26.41 5.40 5.45
N ASP A 70 -27.36 6.24 5.86
CA ASP A 70 -28.52 6.60 5.01
C ASP A 70 -28.14 7.44 3.78
N ASN A 71 -27.03 8.17 3.84
CA ASN A 71 -26.59 9.06 2.77
C ASN A 71 -25.06 9.25 2.78
N MET A 72 -24.54 9.87 1.72
CA MET A 72 -23.11 10.06 1.53
C MET A 72 -22.45 10.99 2.58
N VAL A 73 -23.20 11.95 3.15
CA VAL A 73 -22.68 12.84 4.19
C VAL A 73 -22.42 12.05 5.47
N ALA A 74 -23.39 11.21 5.87
CA ALA A 74 -23.25 10.35 7.03
C ALA A 74 -22.14 9.30 6.84
N LEU A 75 -22.02 8.68 5.66
CA LEU A 75 -20.91 7.77 5.36
C LEU A 75 -19.54 8.43 5.52
N ARG A 76 -19.37 9.67 5.03
CA ARG A 76 -18.10 10.40 5.17
C ARG A 76 -17.78 10.73 6.63
N ALA A 77 -18.79 11.02 7.44
CA ALA A 77 -18.61 11.27 8.87
C ALA A 77 -18.18 10.00 9.64
N LEU A 78 -18.51 8.81 9.13
CA LEU A 78 -18.09 7.52 9.69
C LEU A 78 -16.70 7.07 9.21
N LEU A 79 -16.12 7.73 8.20
CA LEU A 79 -14.81 7.35 7.68
C LEU A 79 -13.72 7.75 8.71
N PRO A 80 -12.97 6.79 9.27
CA PRO A 80 -11.94 7.11 10.24
C PRO A 80 -10.79 7.93 9.61
N GLU A 81 -10.08 8.69 10.44
CA GLU A 81 -8.85 9.35 10.01
C GLU A 81 -7.82 8.31 9.52
N GLY A 82 -7.12 8.63 8.43
CA GLY A 82 -6.16 7.72 7.82
C GLY A 82 -6.80 6.56 7.05
N TRP A 83 -8.12 6.58 6.81
CA TRP A 83 -8.81 5.58 5.98
C TRP A 83 -9.30 6.20 4.67
N GLN A 84 -9.41 5.35 3.65
CA GLN A 84 -9.98 5.72 2.36
C GLN A 84 -11.22 4.90 2.05
N MET A 85 -12.15 5.53 1.35
CA MET A 85 -13.32 4.89 0.77
C MET A 85 -12.99 4.40 -0.64
N LEU A 86 -13.25 3.13 -0.90
CA LEU A 86 -12.90 2.45 -2.16
C LEU A 86 -14.08 2.39 -3.13
N ASN A 87 -15.26 2.04 -2.61
CA ASN A 87 -16.48 1.89 -3.38
C ASN A 87 -17.68 2.21 -2.47
N VAL A 88 -18.73 2.80 -3.04
CA VAL A 88 -20.03 2.97 -2.41
C VAL A 88 -21.09 2.32 -3.28
N TYR A 89 -21.90 1.47 -2.68
CA TYR A 89 -22.98 0.76 -3.36
C TYR A 89 -24.27 0.83 -2.54
N LYS A 90 -25.38 0.51 -3.21
CA LYS A 90 -26.71 0.44 -2.63
C LYS A 90 -27.25 -0.96 -2.90
N ASP A 91 -27.71 -1.62 -1.84
CA ASP A 91 -28.54 -2.82 -1.95
C ASP A 91 -30.02 -2.43 -2.10
#